data_AF-A0A7X9HQM5-F1
#
_entry.id   AF-A0A7X9HQM5-F1
#
_cell.length_a   1.000
_cell.length_b   1.000
_cell.length_c   1.000
_cell.angle_alpha   90.00
_cell.angle_beta   90.00
_cell.angle_gamma   90.00
#
_symmetry.space_group_name_H-M   'P 1'
#
loop_
_entity.id
_entity.type
_entity.pdbx_description
1 polymer ?
#
loop_
_entity_poly.entity_id
_entity_poly.type
_entity_poly.pdbx_seq_one_letter_code
_entity_poly.pdbx_strand_id
1 'polypeptide(L)' 'FPPTVRNISVENVKSNKSEYALQLIGIDNPQIEGIYVANCEFNNVEKGNFLQNVKSITLNNVKVNGELIKEIK' A
#
# COMPACT_ATOMS: atom_id res chain seq x y z
N PHE A 1 6.04 10.99 22.94
CA PHE A 1 6.82 10.73 21.73
C PHE A 1 5.90 10.02 20.74
N PRO A 2 5.51 10.66 19.62
CA PRO A 2 4.67 9.99 18.63
C PRO A 2 5.46 8.86 17.94
N PRO A 3 4.82 7.73 17.59
CA PRO A 3 5.50 6.63 16.92
C PRO A 3 5.95 7.04 15.52
N THR A 4 7.10 6.53 15.08
CA THR A 4 7.57 6.69 13.69
C THR A 4 7.38 5.37 12.95
N VAL A 5 6.66 5.40 11.84
CA VAL A 5 6.41 4.23 10.99
C VAL A 5 7.07 4.48 9.63
N ARG A 6 8.14 3.74 9.34
CA ARG A 6 8.89 3.90 8.08
C ARG A 6 9.65 2.64 7.67
N ASN A 7 10.13 2.63 6.42
CA ASN A 7 10.97 1.56 5.83
C ASN A 7 10.26 0.21 5.82
N ILE A 8 9.07 0.17 5.24
CA ILE A 8 8.25 -1.05 5.14
C ILE A 8 8.40 -1.60 3.72
N SER A 9 8.76 -2.88 3.61
CA SER A 9 8.79 -3.61 2.33
C SER A 9 7.73 -4.72 2.33
N VAL A 10 6.96 -4.80 1.24
CA VAL A 10 6.01 -5.89 0.98
C VAL A 10 6.30 -6.44 -0.40
N GLU A 11 6.80 -7.68 -0.45
CA GLU A 11 7.30 -8.26 -1.69
C GLU A 11 6.74 -9.66 -1.93
N ASN A 12 6.42 -9.95 -3.20
CA ASN A 12 5.97 -11.28 -3.65
C ASN A 12 4.71 -11.79 -2.92
N VAL A 13 3.81 -10.88 -2.56
CA VAL A 13 2.55 -11.22 -1.89
C VAL A 13 1.45 -11.44 -2.92
N LYS A 14 0.73 -12.55 -2.79
CA LYS A 14 -0.53 -12.79 -3.51
C LYS A 14 -1.68 -12.88 -2.52
N SER A 15 -2.64 -11.97 -2.65
CA SER A 15 -3.91 -12.01 -1.91
C SER A 15 -5.04 -12.33 -2.89
N ASN A 16 -5.90 -13.29 -2.53
CA ASN A 16 -6.99 -13.72 -3.40
C ASN A 16 -8.31 -12.99 -3.13
N LYS A 17 -8.47 -12.37 -1.96
CA LYS A 17 -9.63 -11.55 -1.59
C LYS A 17 -9.25 -10.62 -0.44
N SER A 18 -9.65 -9.36 -0.52
CA SER A 18 -9.43 -8.36 0.52
C SER A 18 -10.38 -7.18 0.35
N GLU A 19 -10.74 -6.50 1.44
CA GLU A 19 -11.53 -5.27 1.34
C GLU A 19 -10.75 -4.16 0.62
N TYR A 20 -9.47 -3.97 0.97
CA TYR A 20 -8.54 -3.05 0.32
C TYR A 20 -7.26 -3.80 -0.10
N ALA A 21 -6.63 -3.38 -1.20
CA ALA A 21 -5.32 -3.87 -1.61
C ALA A 21 -4.24 -3.36 -0.65
N LEU A 22 -4.22 -2.04 -0.41
CA LEU A 22 -3.43 -1.40 0.63
C LEU A 22 -4.33 -0.48 1.47
N GLN A 23 -4.28 -0.66 2.79
CA GLN A 23 -4.92 0.23 3.76
C GLN A 23 -3.86 0.77 4.71
N LEU A 24 -3.57 2.07 4.61
CA LEU A 24 -2.51 2.74 5.34
C LEU A 24 -3.08 3.98 6.02
N ILE A 25 -3.10 3.98 7.35
CA ILE A 25 -3.75 5.02 8.14
C ILE A 25 -2.73 5.57 9.14
N GLY A 26 -2.17 6.73 8.82
CA GLY A 26 -1.23 7.46 9.65
C GLY A 26 -1.87 8.60 10.45
N ILE A 27 -1.06 9.18 11.34
CA ILE A 27 -1.36 10.45 12.01
C ILE A 27 -0.70 11.61 11.25
N ASP A 28 -1.14 12.84 11.51
CA ASP A 28 -0.68 14.02 10.74
C ASP A 28 0.82 14.30 10.91
N ASN A 29 1.41 14.01 12.08
CA ASN A 29 2.84 14.19 12.33
C ASN A 29 3.40 13.22 13.41
N PRO A 30 4.33 12.31 13.09
CA PRO A 30 4.87 12.05 11.75
C PRO A 30 3.94 11.19 10.90
N GLN A 31 3.86 11.50 9.60
CA GLN A 31 3.19 10.68 8.60
C GLN A 31 3.97 9.38 8.32
N ILE A 32 3.29 8.37 7.77
CA ILE A 32 3.94 7.12 7.33
C ILE A 32 4.81 7.42 6.10
N GLU A 33 6.05 6.92 6.06
CA GLU A 33 6.96 7.17 4.92
C GLU A 33 7.81 5.94 4.54
N GLY A 34 8.27 5.88 3.29
CA GLY A 34 9.20 4.83 2.85
C GLY A 34 8.55 3.45 2.76
N ILE A 35 7.35 3.39 2.19
CA ILE A 35 6.70 2.12 1.85
C ILE A 35 7.15 1.68 0.45
N TYR A 36 7.61 0.43 0.33
CA TYR A 36 7.95 -0.20 -0.94
C TYR A 36 7.09 -1.46 -1.12
N VAL A 37 6.35 -1.53 -2.22
CA VAL A 37 5.53 -2.70 -2.56
C VAL A 37 5.97 -3.20 -3.93
N ALA A 38 6.42 -4.46 -4.00
CA ALA A 38 6.95 -5.02 -5.22
C ALA A 38 6.47 -6.44 -5.53
N ASN A 39 6.20 -6.69 -6.82
CA ASN A 39 5.81 -8.02 -7.33
C ASN A 39 4.60 -8.59 -6.58
N CYS A 40 3.59 -7.76 -6.31
CA CYS A 40 2.40 -8.15 -5.56
C CYS A 40 1.17 -8.26 -6.45
N GLU A 41 0.26 -9.16 -6.10
CA GLU A 41 -0.99 -9.39 -6.81
C GLU A 41 -2.15 -9.44 -5.79
N PHE A 42 -3.01 -8.43 -5.80
CA PHE A 42 -4.19 -8.35 -4.96
C PHE A 42 -5.43 -8.55 -5.82
N ASN A 43 -6.08 -9.69 -5.66
CA ASN A 43 -7.27 -10.09 -6.42
C ASN A 43 -8.54 -9.93 -5.61
N ASN A 44 -9.67 -9.72 -6.29
CA ASN A 44 -10.99 -9.54 -5.70
C ASN A 44 -11.00 -8.48 -4.58
N VAL A 45 -10.37 -7.34 -4.86
CA VAL A 45 -10.29 -6.19 -3.97
C VAL A 45 -11.59 -5.40 -4.08
N GLU A 46 -12.30 -5.20 -2.97
CA GLU A 46 -13.65 -4.62 -2.97
C GLU A 46 -13.67 -3.09 -3.09
N LYS A 47 -12.72 -2.40 -2.43
CA LYS A 47 -12.74 -0.92 -2.28
C LYS A 47 -11.49 -0.21 -2.84
N GLY A 48 -10.57 -0.95 -3.46
CA GLY A 48 -9.33 -0.40 -4.00
C GLY A 48 -8.25 -0.18 -2.93
N ASN A 49 -7.63 1.00 -2.93
CA ASN A 49 -6.62 1.39 -1.93
C ASN A 49 -7.17 2.50 -1.03
N PHE A 50 -6.71 2.56 0.22
CA PHE A 50 -7.07 3.63 1.14
C PHE A 50 -5.84 4.14 1.89
N LEU A 51 -5.45 5.39 1.60
CA LEU A 51 -4.28 6.04 2.18
C LEU A 51 -4.71 7.29 2.93
N GLN A 52 -4.29 7.40 4.18
CA GLN A 52 -4.45 8.59 5.00
C GLN A 52 -3.11 8.90 5.67
N ASN A 53 -2.63 10.13 5.54
CA ASN A 53 -1.38 10.59 6.15
C ASN A 53 -0.17 9.71 5.80
N VAL A 54 -0.03 9.41 4.51
CA VAL A 54 1.11 8.69 3.95
C VAL A 54 1.91 9.66 3.08
N LYS A 55 3.17 9.85 3.43
CA LYS A 55 4.08 10.77 2.76
C LYS A 55 4.70 10.15 1.51
N SER A 56 5.06 8.87 1.54
CA SER A 56 5.67 8.21 0.38
C SER A 56 5.42 6.72 0.30
N ILE A 57 5.08 6.28 -0.91
CA ILE A 57 4.95 4.90 -1.33
C ILE A 57 5.56 4.72 -2.72
N THR A 58 6.24 3.60 -2.93
CA THR A 58 6.77 3.19 -4.23
C THR A 58 6.18 1.85 -4.63
N LEU A 59 5.69 1.75 -5.85
CA LEU A 59 5.06 0.56 -6.41
C LEU A 59 5.90 0.04 -7.57
N ASN A 60 6.20 -1.25 -7.54
CA ASN A 60 6.94 -1.92 -8.61
C ASN A 60 6.26 -3.24 -8.98
N ASN A 61 5.69 -3.35 -10.18
CA ASN A 61 5.00 -4.57 -10.61
C ASN A 61 3.90 -5.00 -9.60
N VAL A 62 3.01 -4.08 -9.24
CA VAL A 62 1.88 -4.34 -8.34
C VAL A 62 0.58 -4.40 -9.14
N LYS A 63 -0.16 -5.48 -9.01
CA LYS A 63 -1.46 -5.68 -9.66
C LYS A 63 -2.59 -5.64 -8.65
N VAL A 64 -3.64 -4.89 -8.98
CA VAL A 64 -4.90 -4.86 -8.23
C VAL A 64 -6.02 -5.22 -9.21
N ASN A 65 -6.76 -6.30 -8.91
CA ASN A 65 -7.81 -6.83 -9.78
C ASN A 65 -7.37 -7.04 -11.24
N GLY A 66 -6.14 -7.52 -11.45
CA GLY A 66 -5.56 -7.78 -12.77
C GLY A 66 -4.91 -6.56 -13.44
N GLU A 67 -5.14 -5.35 -12.93
CA GLU A 67 -4.58 -4.12 -13.49
C GLU A 67 -3.25 -3.74 -12.83
N LEU A 68 -2.24 -3.43 -13.63
CA LEU A 68 -0.95 -2.93 -13.15
C LEU A 68 -1.11 -1.47 -12.71
N ILE A 69 -0.86 -1.19 -11.43
CA ILE A 69 -0.90 0.17 -10.88
C ILE A 69 0.49 0.78 -10.81
N LYS A 70 0.60 2.06 -11.18
CA LYS A 70 1.85 2.84 -11.11
C LYS A 70 1.84 3.90 -10.02
N GLU A 71 0.66 4.35 -9.65
CA GLU A 71 0.41 5.36 -8.62
C GLU A 71 -0.79 4.93 -7.79
N ILE A 72 -0.85 5.36 -6.54
CA ILE A 72 -2.02 5.21 -5.68
C ILE A 72 -2.54 6.60 -5.34
N LYS A 73 -3.83 6.79 -5.56
CA LYS A 73 -4.59 7.97 -5.15
C LYS A 73 -5.43 7.64 -3.92
#